data_AF-A0AAD6KDJ7-F1
#
_entry.id   AF-A0AAD6KDJ7-F1
#
_cell.length_a   1.000
_cell.length_b   1.000
_cell.length_c   1.000
_cell.angle_alpha   90.00
_cell.angle_beta   90.00
_cell.angle_gamma   90.00
#
_symmetry.space_group_name_H-M   'P 1'
#
loop_
_entity.id
_entity.type
_entity.pdbx_description
1 polymer ?
#
loop_
_entity_poly.entity_id
_entity_poly.type
_entity_poly.pdbx_seq_one_letter_code
_entity_poly.pdbx_strand_id
1 'polypeptide(L)'
;MYIRVKRNKTTYFIQCDPTEKTLEIKQKLNGLIDQPVNDQRLILVGTGEVLEDSKSLAEQKVENDAVVALTFRKDDNEFEDVNIVRPNDFYQPRDADGANW
;
A
#
# COMPACT_ATOMS: atom_id res chain seq x y z
N MET A 1 -16.40 4.86 -1.08
CA MET A 1 -15.13 5.37 -1.67
C MET A 1 -14.29 4.18 -2.15
N TYR A 2 -13.15 4.44 -2.78
CA TYR A 2 -12.16 3.39 -3.06
C TYR A 2 -10.77 3.86 -2.66
N ILE A 3 -9.89 2.91 -2.35
CA ILE A 3 -8.47 3.17 -2.09
C ILE A 3 -7.61 2.27 -2.99
N ARG A 4 -6.37 2.69 -3.20
CA ARG A 4 -5.36 1.95 -3.96
C ARG A 4 -4.35 1.36 -2.98
N VAL A 5 -4.49 0.06 -2.71
CA VAL A 5 -3.54 -0.67 -1.88
C VAL A 5 -2.41 -1.17 -2.78
N LYS A 6 -1.17 -0.78 -2.50
CA LYS A 6 -0.02 -1.06 -3.36
C LYS A 6 1.07 -1.84 -2.64
N ARG A 7 1.65 -2.80 -3.34
CA ARG A 7 2.83 -3.56 -2.91
C ARG A 7 3.62 -4.01 -4.13
N ASN A 8 4.92 -3.76 -4.14
CA ASN A 8 5.81 -4.03 -5.26
C ASN A 8 5.24 -3.44 -6.57
N LYS A 9 4.95 -4.28 -7.55
CA LYS A 9 4.36 -3.92 -8.85
C LYS A 9 2.84 -4.10 -8.89
N THR A 10 2.21 -4.43 -7.76
CA THR A 10 0.80 -4.79 -7.66
C THR A 10 -0.02 -3.64 -7.06
N THR A 11 -1.21 -3.40 -7.62
CA THR A 11 -2.20 -2.47 -7.07
C THR A 11 -3.54 -3.17 -6.94
N TYR A 12 -4.11 -3.16 -5.75
CA TYR A 12 -5.46 -3.62 -5.44
C TYR A 12 -6.38 -2.41 -5.29
N PHE A 13 -7.53 -2.44 -5.96
CA PHE A 13 -8.56 -1.43 -5.80
C PHE A 13 -9.58 -1.95 -4.79
N ILE A 14 -9.57 -1.37 -3.59
CA ILE A 14 -10.46 -1.81 -2.51
C ILE A 14 -11.58 -0.80 -2.37
N GLN A 15 -12.80 -1.26 -2.66
CA GLN A 15 -14.01 -0.51 -2.35
C GLN A 15 -14.26 -0.56 -0.84
N CYS A 16 -14.44 0.63 -0.26
CA CYS A 16 -14.62 0.78 1.17
C CYS A 16 -15.48 1.99 1.54
N ASP A 17 -15.93 2.03 2.79
CA ASP A 17 -16.62 3.16 3.40
C ASP A 17 -15.69 3.87 4.41
N PRO A 18 -15.73 5.21 4.53
CA PRO A 18 -14.96 5.94 5.54
C PRO A 18 -15.17 5.45 6.98
N THR A 19 -16.32 4.85 7.30
CA THR A 19 -16.63 4.30 8.63
C THR A 19 -16.06 2.90 8.88
N GLU A 20 -15.63 2.19 7.83
CA GLU A 20 -15.00 0.88 7.98
C GLU A 20 -13.67 1.01 8.73
N LYS A 21 -13.36 -0.01 9.52
CA LYS A 21 -12.09 -0.12 10.24
C LYS A 21 -10.99 -0.63 9.33
N THR A 22 -9.73 -0.31 9.66
CA THR A 22 -8.56 -0.89 8.98
C THR A 22 -8.60 -2.42 8.99
N LEU A 23 -9.10 -3.03 10.08
CA LEU A 23 -9.26 -4.47 10.19
C LEU A 23 -10.12 -5.06 9.07
N GLU A 24 -11.25 -4.43 8.74
CA GLU A 24 -12.16 -4.87 7.68
C GLU A 24 -11.47 -4.79 6.30
N ILE A 25 -10.62 -3.78 6.09
CA ILE A 25 -9.82 -3.66 4.86
C ILE A 25 -8.80 -4.80 4.75
N LYS A 26 -8.12 -5.16 5.84
CA LYS A 26 -7.21 -6.30 5.87
C LYS A 26 -7.93 -7.63 5.62
N GLN A 27 -9.17 -7.79 6.10
CA GLN A 27 -9.99 -8.97 5.81
C GLN A 27 -10.38 -9.05 4.32
N LYS A 28 -10.78 -7.92 3.71
CA LYS A 28 -11.01 -7.85 2.25
C LYS A 28 -9.75 -8.23 1.48
N LEU A 29 -8.59 -7.73 1.90
CA LEU A 29 -7.30 -8.10 1.30
C LEU A 29 -7.00 -9.58 1.51
N ASN A 30 -7.21 -10.15 2.69
CA ASN A 30 -7.01 -11.58 2.95
C ASN A 30 -7.73 -12.45 1.89
N GLY A 31 -8.98 -12.14 1.55
CA GLY A 31 -9.72 -12.85 0.50
C GLY A 31 -9.16 -12.70 -0.93
N LEU A 32 -8.30 -11.70 -1.18
CA LEU A 32 -7.67 -11.45 -2.48
C LEU A 32 -6.25 -12.01 -2.60
N ILE A 33 -5.49 -12.02 -1.50
CA ILE A 33 -4.05 -12.31 -1.52
C ILE A 33 -3.65 -13.52 -0.67
N ASP A 34 -4.59 -14.15 0.02
CA ASP A 34 -4.36 -15.32 0.88
C ASP A 34 -3.23 -15.07 1.91
N GLN A 35 -3.28 -13.91 2.55
CA GLN A 35 -2.37 -13.53 3.63
C GLN A 35 -3.15 -13.24 4.90
N PRO A 36 -2.78 -13.82 6.06
CA PRO A 36 -3.47 -13.57 7.31
C PRO A 36 -3.46 -12.07 7.67
N VAL A 37 -4.55 -11.59 8.25
CA VAL A 37 -4.70 -10.18 8.68
C VAL A 37 -3.54 -9.73 9.58
N ASN A 38 -3.07 -10.61 10.47
CA ASN A 38 -1.97 -10.32 11.39
C ASN A 38 -0.61 -10.17 10.70
N ASP A 39 -0.47 -10.75 9.51
CA ASP A 39 0.72 -10.64 8.68
C ASP A 39 0.65 -9.47 7.72
N GLN A 40 -0.42 -8.67 7.76
CA GLN A 40 -0.60 -7.48 6.93
C GLN A 40 -0.41 -6.21 7.74
N ARG A 41 0.36 -5.26 7.20
CA ARG A 41 0.46 -3.89 7.69
C ARG A 41 0.10 -2.93 6.56
N LEU A 42 -0.77 -1.98 6.87
CA LEU A 42 -1.23 -0.94 5.96
C LEU A 42 -0.63 0.39 6.41
N ILE A 43 -0.08 1.15 5.46
CA ILE A 43 0.57 2.44 5.72
C ILE A 43 -0.01 3.47 4.76
N LEU A 44 -0.51 4.58 5.28
CA LEU A 44 -0.99 5.68 4.43
C LEU A 44 0.20 6.39 3.79
N VAL A 45 0.35 6.32 2.47
CA VAL A 45 1.53 6.86 1.79
C VAL A 45 1.60 8.39 1.91
N GLY A 46 0.46 9.06 2.00
CA GLY A 46 0.40 10.52 2.14
C GLY A 46 1.01 11.06 3.44
N THR A 47 0.91 10.30 4.54
CA THR A 47 1.41 10.71 5.86
C THR A 47 2.56 9.85 6.38
N GLY A 48 2.76 8.67 5.81
CA GLY A 48 3.70 7.65 6.31
C GLY A 48 3.20 6.90 7.55
N GLU A 49 1.96 7.16 7.99
CA GLU A 49 1.42 6.57 9.23
C GLU A 49 0.95 5.13 9.01
N VAL A 50 1.27 4.27 9.98
CA VAL A 50 0.74 2.91 10.04
C VAL A 50 -0.72 2.98 10.47
N LEU A 51 -1.59 2.33 9.71
CA LEU A 51 -3.01 2.28 10.04
C LEU A 51 -3.28 1.27 11.16
N GLU A 52 -4.05 1.70 12.14
CA GLU A 52 -4.47 0.95 13.32
C GLU A 52 -5.76 0.17 13.06
N ASP A 53 -5.78 -1.10 13.47
CA ASP A 53 -6.89 -2.04 13.21
C ASP A 53 -8.22 -1.60 13.86
N SER A 54 -8.13 -0.90 14.99
CA SER A 54 -9.30 -0.46 15.75
C SER A 54 -9.97 0.80 15.20
N LYS A 55 -9.23 1.63 14.45
CA LYS A 55 -9.68 2.93 13.95
C LYS A 55 -10.36 2.80 12.58
N SER A 56 -11.33 3.66 12.34
CA SER A 56 -11.93 3.83 11.02
C SER A 56 -10.96 4.47 10.03
N LEU A 57 -11.24 4.32 8.74
CA LEU A 57 -10.51 4.99 7.67
C LEU A 57 -10.58 6.52 7.80
N ALA A 58 -11.74 7.07 8.15
CA ALA A 58 -11.91 8.51 8.34
C ALA A 58 -11.11 9.08 9.52
N GLU A 59 -11.08 8.37 10.67
CA GLU A 59 -10.29 8.78 11.84
C GLU A 59 -8.79 8.92 11.53
N GLN A 60 -8.32 8.13 10.55
CA GLN A 60 -6.94 8.10 10.09
C GLN A 60 -6.73 8.88 8.80
N LYS A 61 -7.72 9.71 8.42
CA LYS A 61 -7.67 10.61 7.25
C LYS A 61 -7.40 9.88 5.94
N VAL A 62 -7.88 8.64 5.82
CA VAL A 62 -7.86 7.92 4.55
C VAL A 62 -9.02 8.41 3.69
N GLU A 63 -8.69 9.19 2.66
CA GLU A 63 -9.66 9.77 1.74
C GLU A 63 -9.91 8.89 0.51
N ASN A 64 -10.92 9.25 -0.28
CA ASN A 64 -11.16 8.59 -1.56
C ASN A 64 -9.94 8.72 -2.49
N ASP A 65 -9.61 7.63 -3.18
CA ASP A 65 -8.43 7.47 -4.04
C ASP A 65 -7.08 7.48 -3.29
N ALA A 66 -7.07 7.47 -1.95
CA ALA A 66 -5.84 7.41 -1.18
C ALA A 66 -4.97 6.20 -1.57
N VAL A 67 -3.65 6.40 -1.55
CA VAL A 67 -2.66 5.34 -1.77
C VAL A 67 -2.22 4.80 -0.42
N VAL A 68 -2.39 3.49 -0.24
CA VAL A 68 -2.01 2.77 0.98
C VAL A 68 -0.97 1.74 0.60
N ALA A 69 0.18 1.74 1.26
CA ALA A 69 1.18 0.69 1.10
C ALA A 69 0.75 -0.54 1.91
N LEU A 70 0.95 -1.73 1.34
CA LEU A 70 0.78 -3.00 2.01
C LEU A 70 2.16 -3.63 2.19
N THR A 71 2.48 -3.99 3.44
CA THR A 71 3.68 -4.73 3.78
C THR A 71 3.32 -6.01 4.52
N PHE A 72 4.05 -7.09 4.24
CA PHE A 72 3.91 -8.37 4.92
C PHE A 72 4.89 -8.54 6.07
N ARG A 73 4.46 -9.30 7.08
CA ARG A 73 5.32 -9.77 8.17
C ARG A 73 6.26 -10.87 7.65
N LYS A 74 7.54 -10.74 7.99
CA LYS A 74 8.62 -11.72 7.74
C LYS A 74 8.70 -12.71 8.90
N ASP A 75 9.46 -13.79 8.71
CA ASP A 75 9.65 -14.85 9.71
C ASP A 75 10.25 -14.34 11.04
N ASP A 76 11.03 -13.26 11.02
CA ASP A 76 11.62 -12.64 12.22
C ASP A 76 10.66 -11.69 12.95
N ASN A 77 9.36 -11.73 12.64
CA ASN A 77 8.31 -10.87 13.20
C ASN A 77 8.44 -9.38 12.83
N GLU A 78 9.40 -9.03 11.98
CA GLU A 78 9.54 -7.71 11.34
C GLU A 78 8.67 -7.59 10.09
N PHE A 79 8.28 -6.38 9.72
CA PHE A 79 7.58 -6.15 8.45
C PHE A 79 8.57 -5.79 7.35
N GLU A 80 8.24 -6.14 6.11
CA GLU A 80 8.99 -5.64 4.94
C GLU A 80 8.88 -4.11 4.81
N ASP A 81 9.91 -3.55 4.20
CA ASP A 81 9.94 -2.15 3.81
C ASP A 81 8.86 -1.85 2.76
N VAL A 82 8.38 -0.61 2.77
CA VAL A 82 7.45 -0.15 1.74
C VAL A 82 8.17 -0.13 0.38
N ASN A 83 7.73 -1.01 -0.52
CA ASN A 83 8.16 -1.00 -1.90
C ASN A 83 6.95 -0.76 -2.82
N ILE A 84 6.87 0.40 -3.45
CA ILE A 84 5.83 0.73 -4.44
C ILE A 84 6.52 1.17 -5.72
N VAL A 85 6.50 0.30 -6.73
CA VAL A 85 7.11 0.57 -8.03
C VAL A 85 6.24 1.52 -8.82
N ARG A 86 6.81 2.62 -9.30
CA ARG A 86 6.15 3.60 -10.16
C ARG A 86 6.42 3.25 -11.63
N PRO A 87 5.49 3.55 -12.56
CA PRO A 87 5.72 3.35 -13.99
C PRO A 87 6.98 4.06 -14.51
N ASN A 88 7.34 5.19 -13.91
CA ASN A 88 8.52 5.96 -14.29
C ASN A 88 9.84 5.36 -13.78
N ASP A 89 9.82 4.43 -12.82
CA ASP A 89 11.03 3.77 -12.32
C ASP A 89 11.66 2.86 -13.38
N PHE A 90 10.90 2.49 -14.42
CA PHE A 90 11.38 1.68 -15.54
C PHE A 90 12.07 2.50 -16.64
N TYR A 91 11.89 3.83 -16.64
CA TYR A 91 12.56 4.74 -17.56
C TYR A 91 13.79 5.34 -16.88
N GLN A 92 14.86 4.54 -16.74
CA GLN A 92 16.19 5.13 -16.61
C GLN A 92 16.51 5.80 -17.96
N PRO A 93 16.76 7.12 -18.01
CA PRO A 93 17.29 7.73 -19.22
C PRO A 93 18.59 6.99 -19.53
N ARG A 94 18.60 6.22 -20.63
CA ARG A 94 19.85 5.71 -21.20
C ARG A 94 20.76 6.91 -21.37
N ASP A 95 21.95 6.77 -20.83
CA ASP A 95 23.04 7.72 -20.80
C ASP A 95 22.97 8.74 -21.94
N ALA A 96 22.78 10.01 -21.59
CA ALA A 96 22.95 11.14 -22.50
C ALA A 96 24.44 11.42 -22.76
N ASP A 97 25.26 10.37 -22.86
CA ASP A 97 26.70 10.41 -23.12
C ASP A 97 26.95 9.78 -24.49
N GLY A 98 26.85 10.59 -25.54
CA GLY A 98 27.07 10.08 -26.89
C GLY A 98 26.73 11.02 -28.05
N ALA A 99 26.98 12.32 -27.92
CA ALA A 99 26.94 13.22 -29.08
C ALA A 99 27.99 14.33 -28.93
N ASN A 100 29.26 13.96 -29.08
CA ASN A 100 30.30 14.87 -29.53
C ASN A 100 30.87 14.33 -30.84
N TRP A 101 30.27 14.78 -31.95
CA TRP A 101 30.83 14.75 -33.31
C TRP A 101 30.54 16.10 -33.96
#